data_AF-A0A5J4KGB9-F1
#
_entry.id   AF-A0A5J4KGB9-F1
#
_cell.length_a   1.000
_cell.length_b   1.000
_cell.length_c   1.000
_cell.angle_alpha   90.00
_cell.angle_beta   90.00
_cell.angle_gamma   90.00
#
_symmetry.space_group_name_H-M   'P 1'
#
loop_
_entity.id
_entity.type
_entity.pdbx_description
1 polymer ?
#
loop_
_entity_poly.entity_id
_entity_poly.type
_entity_poly.pdbx_seq_one_letter_code
_entity_poly.pdbx_strand_id
1 'polypeptide(L)' 'MSEVALLRQRIEMECEAMRQAMQGFRATASHDIINHQYSAIGGLQERLADLVGEREAAMIAVEAYIQIIG' A
#
# COMPACT_ATOMS: atom_id res chain seq x y z
N MET A 1 18.54 11.44 5.19
CA MET A 1 17.45 10.50 4.83
C MET A 1 16.45 11.28 4.00
N SER A 2 16.10 10.79 2.82
CA SER A 2 15.16 11.47 1.91
C SER A 2 13.72 11.21 2.34
N GLU A 3 12.84 12.18 2.13
CA GLU A 3 11.38 12.07 2.34
C GLU A 3 10.78 10.87 1.57
N VAL A 4 11.36 10.55 0.42
CA VAL A 4 11.03 9.38 -0.40
C VAL A 4 11.29 8.05 0.32
N ALA A 5 12.39 7.96 1.07
CA ALA A 5 12.73 6.75 1.82
C ALA A 5 11.74 6.52 2.98
N LEU A 6 11.26 7.61 3.59
CA LEU A 6 10.26 7.59 4.66
C LEU A 6 8.88 7.17 4.14
N LEU A 7 8.48 7.67 2.97
CA LEU A 7 7.23 7.27 2.32
C LEU A 7 7.25 5.79 1.91
N ARG A 8 8.37 5.33 1.34
CA ARG A 8 8.55 3.92 0.97
C ARG A 8 8.44 2.99 2.17
N GLN A 9 9.12 3.32 3.26
CA GLN A 9 9.07 2.51 4.48
C GLN A 9 7.64 2.44 5.06
N ARG A 10 6.85 3.51 4.93
CA ARG A 10 5.44 3.51 5.35
C ARG A 10 4.57 2.60 4.51
N ILE A 11 4.76 2.60 3.18
CA ILE A 11 4.04 1.70 2.26
C ILE A 11 4.34 0.24 2.61
N GLU A 12 5.62 -0.09 2.85
CA GLU A 12 6.06 -1.44 3.21
C GLU A 12 5.38 -1.92 4.51
N MET A 13 5.28 -1.05 5.53
CA MET A 13 4.60 -1.38 6.79
C MET A 13 3.09 -1.64 6.63
N GLU A 14 2.38 -0.86 5.83
CA GLU A 14 0.94 -1.03 5.61
C GLU A 14 0.64 -2.34 4.85
N CYS A 15 1.45 -2.67 3.86
CA CYS A 15 1.31 -3.91 3.11
C CYS A 15 1.62 -5.15 3.99
N GLU A 16 2.61 -5.07 4.87
CA GLU A 16 2.90 -6.13 5.85
C GLU A 16 1.72 -6.34 6.82
N ALA A 17 1.10 -5.26 7.29
CA ALA A 17 -0.08 -5.32 8.15
C ALA A 17 -1.29 -5.96 7.43
N MET A 18 -1.48 -5.66 6.15
CA MET A 18 -2.52 -6.27 5.31
C MET A 18 -2.25 -7.77 5.09
N ARG A 19 -1.01 -8.16 4.76
CA ARG A 19 -0.60 -9.56 4.61
C ARG A 19 -0.85 -10.36 5.89
N GLN A 20 -0.51 -9.80 7.05
CA GLN A 20 -0.78 -10.43 8.35
C GLN A 20 -2.29 -10.53 8.64
N ALA A 21 -3.08 -9.54 8.24
CA ALA A 21 -4.53 -9.59 8.36
C ALA A 21 -5.17 -10.67 7.48
N MET A 22 -4.58 -10.94 6.31
CA MET A 22 -5.05 -11.98 5.36
C MET A 22 -4.54 -13.39 5.71
N GLN A 23 -3.36 -13.52 6.34
CA GLN A 23 -2.74 -14.82 6.68
C GLN A 23 -3.02 -15.29 8.12
N GLY A 24 -3.39 -14.39 9.04
CA GLY A 24 -3.77 -14.75 10.42
C GLY A 24 -5.17 -15.35 10.55
N PHE A 25 -5.59 -15.69 11.78
CA PHE A 25 -6.91 -16.26 12.17
C PHE A 25 -8.14 -15.36 11.82
N ARG A 26 -7.96 -14.39 10.94
CA ARG A 26 -8.97 -13.54 10.32
C ARG A 26 -9.23 -14.02 8.88
N ALA A 27 -9.64 -15.28 8.74
CA ALA A 27 -10.26 -15.77 7.49
C ALA A 27 -11.52 -14.95 7.09
N THR A 28 -11.96 -14.06 7.98
CA THR A 28 -13.00 -13.04 7.81
C THR A 28 -12.48 -11.64 8.16
N ALA A 29 -11.27 -11.26 7.74
CA ALA A 29 -10.86 -9.85 7.80
C ALA A 29 -12.00 -9.03 7.19
N SER A 30 -12.66 -8.20 8.02
CA SER A 30 -13.82 -7.43 7.56
C SER A 30 -13.39 -6.69 6.31
N HIS A 31 -14.22 -6.69 5.27
CA HIS A 31 -13.93 -5.92 4.06
C HIS A 31 -13.56 -4.47 4.40
N ASP A 32 -14.01 -3.94 5.54
CA ASP A 32 -13.62 -2.65 6.08
C ASP A 32 -12.11 -2.48 6.31
N ILE A 33 -11.41 -3.51 6.80
CA ILE A 33 -9.96 -3.47 7.04
C ILE A 33 -9.22 -3.43 5.70
N ILE A 34 -9.65 -4.27 4.76
CA ILE A 34 -9.08 -4.32 3.41
C ILE A 34 -9.37 -3.00 2.67
N ASN A 35 -10.60 -2.49 2.75
CA ASN A 35 -11.02 -1.22 2.15
C ASN A 35 -10.29 -0.02 2.74
N HIS A 36 -10.01 -0.04 4.05
CA HIS A 36 -9.21 0.99 4.71
C HIS A 36 -7.78 0.99 4.16
N GLN A 37 -7.17 -0.18 3.99
CA GLN A 37 -5.84 -0.33 3.42
C GLN A 37 -5.80 0.08 1.94
N TYR A 38 -6.82 -0.26 1.15
CA TYR A 38 -6.95 0.24 -0.22
C TYR A 38 -7.13 1.77 -0.30
N SER A 39 -7.94 2.36 0.60
CA SER A 39 -8.10 3.82 0.65
C SER A 39 -6.81 4.53 1.04
N ALA A 40 -6.05 3.94 1.98
CA ALA A 40 -4.73 4.45 2.35
C ALA A 40 -3.74 4.38 1.18
N ILE A 41 -3.72 3.27 0.43
CA ILE A 41 -2.91 3.13 -0.79
C ILE A 41 -3.34 4.17 -1.85
N GLY A 42 -4.64 4.39 -2.04
CA GLY A 42 -5.16 5.39 -2.98
C GLY A 42 -4.68 6.80 -2.66
N GLY A 43 -4.76 7.23 -1.40
CA GLY A 43 -4.26 8.55 -0.98
C GLY A 43 -2.74 8.70 -1.08
N LEU A 44 -1.99 7.59 -0.95
CA LEU A 44 -0.54 7.57 -1.17
C LEU A 44 -0.20 7.61 -2.66
N GLN A 45 -0.98 6.94 -3.50
CA GLN A 45 -0.83 6.96 -4.96
C GLN A 45 -1.12 8.34 -5.54
N GLU A 46 -2.15 9.05 -5.06
CA GLU A 46 -2.44 10.43 -5.48
C GLU A 46 -1.26 11.37 -5.15
N ARG A 47 -0.70 11.27 -3.93
CA ARG A 47 0.47 12.06 -3.55
C ARG A 47 1.73 11.67 -4.32
N LEU A 48 1.85 10.41 -4.74
CA LEU A 48 2.92 9.98 -5.63
C LEU A 48 2.74 10.56 -7.04
N ALA A 49 1.49 10.61 -7.53
CA ALA A 49 1.17 11.15 -8.85
C ALA A 49 1.55 12.63 -8.96
N ASP A 50 1.40 13.39 -7.87
CA ASP A 50 1.83 14.79 -7.79
C ASP A 50 3.37 14.96 -7.93
N LEU A 51 4.15 13.92 -7.63
CA LEU A 51 5.62 13.97 -7.59
C LEU A 51 6.28 13.31 -8.81
N VAL A 52 5.75 12.19 -9.27
CA VAL A 52 6.36 11.35 -10.34
C VAL A 52 5.44 11.18 -11.55
N GLY A 53 4.24 11.77 -11.53
CA GLY A 53 3.23 11.58 -12.55
C GLY A 53 2.43 10.29 -12.37
N GLU A 54 1.18 10.32 -12.83
CA GLU A 54 0.18 9.26 -12.59
C GLU A 54 0.65 7.87 -13.01
N ARG A 55 1.36 7.77 -14.14
CA ARG A 55 1.80 6.49 -14.70
C ARG A 55 2.86 5.82 -13.83
N GLU A 56 3.81 6.61 -13.33
CA GLU A 56 4.91 6.12 -12.50
C GLU A 56 4.40 5.81 -11.08
N ALA A 57 3.47 6.62 -10.58
CA ALA A 57 2.73 6.37 -9.34
C ALA A 57 1.94 5.05 -9.38
N ALA A 58 1.23 4.79 -10.47
CA ALA A 58 0.46 3.55 -10.65
C ALA A 58 1.38 2.32 -10.73
N MET A 59 2.52 2.41 -11.41
CA MET A 59 3.49 1.31 -11.47
C MET A 59 4.04 0.96 -10.08
N ILE A 60 4.44 1.97 -9.30
CA ILE A 60 4.97 1.78 -7.95
C ILE A 60 3.92 1.14 -7.02
N ALA A 61 2.66 1.58 -7.11
CA ALA A 61 1.58 1.01 -6.31
C ALA A 61 1.29 -0.45 -6.67
N VAL A 62 1.26 -0.78 -7.97
CA VAL A 62 1.02 -2.15 -8.46
C VAL A 62 2.17 -3.08 -8.11
N GLU A 63 3.42 -2.65 -8.26
CA GLU A 63 4.60 -3.44 -7.86
C GLU A 63 4.60 -3.74 -6.36
N ALA A 64 4.31 -2.74 -5.53
CA ALA A 64 4.22 -2.92 -4.08
C ALA A 64 3.09 -3.90 -3.68
N TYR A 65 1.94 -3.81 -4.35
CA TYR A 65 0.82 -4.73 -4.14
C TYR A 65 1.21 -6.17 -4.49
N ILE A 66 1.77 -6.38 -5.67
CA ILE A 66 2.15 -7.72 -6.16
C ILE A 66 3.22 -8.35 -5.28
N GLN A 67 4.23 -7.58 -4.85
CA GLN A 67 5.33 -8.14 -4.05
C GLN A 67 4.92 -8.57 -2.65
N ILE A 68 3.92 -7.91 -2.05
CA ILE A 68 3.62 -8.09 -0.63
C ILE A 68 2.36 -8.94 -0.42
N ILE A 69 1.41 -8.90 -1.36
CA ILE A 69 0.13 -9.62 -1.24
C ILE A 69 0.04 -10.79 -2.22
N GLY A 70 0.66 -10.70 -3.40
CA GLY A 70 0.71 -11.77 -4.39
C GLY A 70 1.54 -12.97 -3.93
#